data_AF-V5FUT4-F1
#
_entry.id   AF-V5FUT4-F1
#
_cell.length_a   1.000
_cell.length_b   1.000
_cell.length_c   1.000
_cell.angle_alpha   90.00
_cell.angle_beta   90.00
_cell.angle_gamma   90.00
#
_symmetry.space_group_name_H-M   'P 1'
#
loop_
_entity.id
_entity.type
_entity.pdbx_description
1 polymer ?
#
loop_
_entity_poly.entity_id
_entity_poly.type
_entity_poly.pdbx_seq_one_letter_code
_entity_poly.pdbx_strand_id
1 'polypeptide(L)'
;MTEEAAAKKLKTSSPVIGTHNGHFHADEALAVYLLRLLPAYRSSPLVRTRDPAVLATCHTVVDVGGEYEPANNRYDHHQRTFATTFPQHSTKLSSAGLVYMHFGRAIIAQHTSLPLDHPDVSLLYEKLYSDFVEALDANDNGIPVYDPAQISAAGVQKRFKDGGINLGSLIGDMNQPDPTASGEPQDEDSLFARASTFIGDVFLRKLRNAAASWLPARATVGAAYQSRKDAHPSGRIIVLPEGGVPWKEHLYNFEKEASGGAAPAAENQVYYVLYPESAAEGAKWRVQCVPVDEGSFQSRKPLPESWRGVRDNELDGVLAAEAEKSGTPKIPEGAVFVHASGFIGGHKTREGALAMATRSLEASV
;
A
#
# COMPACT_ATOMS: atom_id res chain seq x y z
N MET A 1 24.77 51.28 -19.53
CA MET A 1 25.31 49.97 -19.95
C MET A 1 25.86 49.30 -18.71
N THR A 2 24.98 48.71 -17.91
CA THR A 2 25.34 47.97 -16.69
C THR A 2 25.33 46.50 -17.05
N GLU A 3 26.52 45.90 -17.18
CA GLU A 3 26.69 44.46 -17.32
C GLU A 3 26.30 43.80 -15.99
N GLU A 4 25.20 43.06 -16.04
CA GLU A 4 24.75 42.21 -14.94
C GLU A 4 25.63 40.94 -14.93
N ALA A 5 26.47 40.83 -13.91
CA ALA A 5 27.32 39.67 -13.70
C ALA A 5 26.44 38.45 -13.36
N ALA A 6 26.22 37.58 -14.35
CA ALA A 6 25.59 36.29 -14.14
C ALA A 6 26.44 35.45 -13.17
N ALA A 7 25.92 35.19 -11.98
CA ALA A 7 26.52 34.28 -11.01
C ALA A 7 26.64 32.88 -11.64
N LYS A 8 27.87 32.44 -11.90
CA LYS A 8 28.18 31.06 -12.30
C LYS A 8 27.75 30.13 -11.16
N LYS A 9 26.63 29.41 -11.33
CA LYS A 9 26.30 28.25 -10.49
C LYS A 9 27.47 27.26 -10.57
N LEU A 10 28.13 27.04 -9.44
CA LEU A 10 29.16 26.01 -9.30
C LEU A 10 28.52 24.66 -9.66
N LYS A 11 28.94 24.03 -10.75
CA LYS A 11 28.57 22.64 -11.05
C LYS A 11 29.32 21.74 -10.08
N THR A 12 28.77 21.51 -8.89
CA THR A 12 29.19 20.40 -8.05
C THR A 12 28.79 19.11 -8.77
N SER A 13 29.75 18.25 -9.08
CA SER A 13 29.48 16.91 -9.60
C SER A 13 28.55 16.16 -8.64
N SER A 14 27.58 15.41 -9.15
CA SER A 14 26.70 14.60 -8.30
C SER A 14 27.51 13.60 -7.47
N PRO A 15 27.10 13.32 -6.21
CA PRO A 15 27.78 12.36 -5.35
C PRO A 15 27.88 10.98 -6.01
N VAL A 16 28.99 10.27 -5.82
CA VAL A 16 29.13 8.89 -6.31
C VAL A 16 28.45 7.93 -5.33
N ILE A 17 27.62 7.02 -5.84
CA ILE A 17 27.02 5.94 -5.06
C ILE A 17 27.82 4.65 -5.28
N GLY A 18 28.17 3.96 -4.19
CA GLY A 18 28.80 2.64 -4.21
C GLY A 18 27.82 1.55 -3.76
N THR A 19 27.83 0.39 -4.43
CA THR A 19 27.17 -0.85 -3.98
C THR A 19 27.99 -2.05 -4.44
N HIS A 20 27.62 -3.28 -4.07
CA HIS A 20 28.32 -4.48 -4.52
C HIS A 20 28.07 -4.80 -6.00
N ASN A 21 29.01 -5.51 -6.62
CA ASN A 21 28.86 -6.15 -7.93
C ASN A 21 28.37 -7.60 -7.81
N GLY A 22 28.31 -8.35 -8.91
CA GLY A 22 27.78 -9.70 -8.98
C GLY A 22 26.25 -9.75 -8.96
N HIS A 23 25.74 -10.87 -8.46
CA HIS A 23 24.31 -11.09 -8.25
C HIS A 23 23.73 -9.97 -7.40
N PHE A 24 22.65 -9.34 -7.89
CA PHE A 24 21.98 -8.23 -7.25
C PHE A 24 20.61 -8.62 -6.68
N HIS A 25 20.17 -7.89 -5.66
CA HIS A 25 18.92 -8.10 -4.97
C HIS A 25 17.98 -6.89 -5.14
N ALA A 26 16.77 -7.02 -4.59
CA ALA A 26 15.81 -5.93 -4.55
C ALA A 26 16.29 -4.78 -3.63
N ASP A 27 17.11 -5.10 -2.64
CA ASP A 27 17.56 -4.17 -1.61
C ASP A 27 18.39 -3.02 -2.17
N GLU A 28 19.58 -3.30 -2.68
CA GLU A 28 20.47 -2.30 -3.22
C GLU A 28 19.92 -1.68 -4.52
N ALA A 29 19.13 -2.44 -5.28
CA ALA A 29 18.41 -1.91 -6.45
C ALA A 29 17.44 -0.78 -6.07
N LEU A 30 16.65 -0.98 -5.00
CA LEU A 30 15.74 0.06 -4.50
C LEU A 30 16.50 1.19 -3.78
N ALA A 31 17.51 0.88 -2.97
CA ALA A 31 18.31 1.86 -2.25
C ALA A 31 18.93 2.90 -3.21
N VAL A 32 19.55 2.44 -4.30
CA VAL A 32 20.13 3.31 -5.34
C VAL A 32 19.05 4.17 -6.01
N TYR A 33 17.88 3.60 -6.31
CA TYR A 33 16.79 4.35 -6.95
C TYR A 33 16.23 5.43 -6.03
N LEU A 34 15.98 5.11 -4.76
CA LEU A 34 15.46 6.05 -3.76
C LEU A 34 16.38 7.27 -3.61
N LEU A 35 17.70 7.06 -3.50
CA LEU A 35 18.67 8.16 -3.45
C LEU A 35 18.50 9.08 -4.68
N ARG A 36 18.44 8.49 -5.89
CA ARG A 36 18.32 9.23 -7.16
C ARG A 36 17.01 10.02 -7.32
N LEU A 37 16.00 9.81 -6.48
CA LEU A 37 14.82 10.67 -6.44
C LEU A 37 15.13 12.08 -5.88
N LEU A 38 16.20 12.21 -5.09
CA LEU A 38 16.61 13.50 -4.53
C LEU A 38 17.43 14.32 -5.55
N PRO A 39 17.25 15.66 -5.60
CA PRO A 39 17.96 16.52 -6.54
C PRO A 39 19.49 16.39 -6.49
N ALA A 40 20.06 16.23 -5.29
CA ALA A 40 21.50 16.07 -5.10
C ALA A 40 22.05 14.80 -5.79
N TYR A 41 21.26 13.73 -5.78
CA TYR A 41 21.68 12.42 -6.28
C TYR A 41 21.15 12.08 -7.68
N ARG A 42 20.28 12.90 -8.27
CA ARG A 42 19.56 12.60 -9.52
C ARG A 42 20.46 12.11 -10.66
N SER A 43 21.67 12.65 -10.77
CA SER A 43 22.66 12.29 -11.79
C SER A 43 23.88 11.59 -11.20
N SER A 44 23.74 10.96 -10.02
CA SER A 44 24.83 10.26 -9.35
C SER A 44 25.34 9.10 -10.20
N PRO A 45 26.65 9.05 -10.49
CA PRO A 45 27.26 7.85 -11.03
C PRO A 45 27.17 6.72 -9.99
N LEU A 46 27.12 5.49 -10.48
CA LEU A 46 27.10 4.28 -9.67
C LEU A 46 28.39 3.51 -9.89
N VAL A 47 29.00 3.06 -8.79
CA VAL A 47 30.14 2.14 -8.78
C VAL A 47 29.68 0.84 -8.12
N ARG A 48 29.78 -0.27 -8.85
CA ARG A 48 29.48 -1.62 -8.34
C ARG A 48 30.79 -2.37 -8.08
N THR A 49 31.14 -2.59 -6.83
CA THR A 49 32.39 -3.25 -6.40
C THR A 49 32.33 -3.71 -4.95
N ARG A 50 33.18 -4.67 -4.58
CA ARG A 50 33.46 -5.03 -3.17
C ARG A 50 34.84 -4.58 -2.69
N ASP A 51 35.61 -3.88 -3.52
CA ASP A 51 36.92 -3.36 -3.15
C ASP A 51 36.77 -2.20 -2.14
N PRO A 52 37.22 -2.36 -0.88
CA PRO A 52 37.10 -1.32 0.14
C PRO A 52 37.81 -0.01 -0.23
N ALA A 53 38.91 -0.08 -0.98
CA ALA A 53 39.64 1.12 -1.40
C ALA A 53 38.83 1.95 -2.41
N VAL A 54 38.09 1.29 -3.30
CA VAL A 54 37.20 1.96 -4.24
C VAL A 54 35.95 2.49 -3.53
N LEU A 55 35.35 1.69 -2.65
CA LEU A 55 34.18 2.09 -1.86
C LEU A 55 34.48 3.30 -0.97
N ALA A 56 35.70 3.41 -0.43
CA ALA A 56 36.14 4.56 0.35
C ALA A 56 36.13 5.89 -0.45
N THR A 57 36.18 5.83 -1.78
CA THR A 57 36.06 7.01 -2.65
C THR A 57 34.62 7.41 -2.94
N CYS A 58 33.66 6.54 -2.67
CA CYS A 58 32.24 6.81 -2.89
C CYS A 58 31.70 7.71 -1.77
N HIS A 59 30.84 8.65 -2.15
CA HIS A 59 30.19 9.54 -1.19
C HIS A 59 29.20 8.75 -0.32
N THR A 60 28.33 7.96 -0.96
CA THR A 60 27.34 7.12 -0.29
C THR A 60 27.56 5.68 -0.67
N VAL A 61 27.55 4.78 0.31
CA VAL A 61 27.68 3.34 0.07
C VAL A 61 26.47 2.63 0.68
N VAL A 62 25.86 1.75 -0.10
CA VAL A 62 24.69 0.95 0.30
C VAL A 62 25.02 -0.53 0.10
N ASP A 63 24.53 -1.38 1.00
CA ASP A 63 24.55 -2.84 0.87
C ASP A 63 25.93 -3.51 0.73
N VAL A 64 26.98 -2.78 1.07
CA VAL A 64 28.35 -3.27 1.04
C VAL A 64 29.23 -2.45 1.98
N GLY A 65 30.33 -3.05 2.43
CA GLY A 65 31.36 -2.38 3.23
C GLY A 65 31.38 -2.81 4.70
N GLY A 66 30.35 -3.48 5.19
CA GLY A 66 30.28 -3.99 6.55
C GLY A 66 30.01 -2.92 7.60
N GLU A 67 29.44 -1.77 7.23
CA GLU A 67 29.27 -0.62 8.12
C GLU A 67 27.91 0.09 7.96
N TYR A 68 27.21 0.31 9.07
CA TYR A 68 26.10 1.26 9.17
C TYR A 68 26.57 2.49 9.94
N GLU A 69 26.82 3.59 9.23
CA GLU A 69 27.21 4.86 9.81
C GLU A 69 26.59 6.03 9.02
N PRO A 70 25.41 6.53 9.44
CA PRO A 70 24.69 7.59 8.74
C PRO A 70 25.47 8.89 8.54
N ALA A 71 26.30 9.32 9.50
CA ALA A 71 27.06 10.56 9.36
C ALA A 71 28.11 10.49 8.24
N ASN A 72 28.53 9.29 7.86
CA ASN A 72 29.43 9.04 6.72
C ASN A 72 28.72 8.43 5.51
N ASN A 73 27.38 8.44 5.47
CA ASN A 73 26.57 7.85 4.39
C ASN A 73 26.93 6.39 4.10
N ARG A 74 27.06 5.56 5.14
CA ARG A 74 27.25 4.11 5.03
C ARG A 74 25.97 3.41 5.51
N TYR A 75 25.34 2.67 4.61
CA TYR A 75 24.04 2.04 4.82
C TYR A 75 24.11 0.57 4.45
N ASP A 76 24.87 -0.20 5.23
CA ASP A 76 24.97 -1.65 5.11
C ASP A 76 24.45 -2.32 6.38
N HIS A 77 23.75 -3.45 6.26
CA HIS A 77 23.10 -4.19 7.34
C HIS A 77 23.74 -5.55 7.66
N HIS A 78 24.78 -5.95 6.91
CA HIS A 78 25.39 -7.28 6.98
C HIS A 78 26.18 -7.58 8.28
N GLN A 79 26.32 -6.63 9.20
CA GLN A 79 27.09 -6.85 10.41
C GLN A 79 26.37 -7.83 11.34
N ARG A 80 27.12 -8.76 11.95
CA ARG A 80 26.57 -9.73 12.92
C ARG A 80 25.80 -9.06 14.07
N THR A 81 26.20 -7.85 14.45
CA THR A 81 25.62 -7.07 15.54
C THR A 81 24.53 -6.10 15.07
N PHE A 82 24.22 -6.04 13.78
CA PHE A 82 23.21 -5.14 13.26
C PHE A 82 21.82 -5.55 13.75
N ALA A 83 21.12 -4.60 14.36
CA ALA A 83 19.80 -4.81 14.94
C ALA A 83 18.88 -3.58 14.79
N THR A 84 19.24 -2.64 13.92
CA THR A 84 18.45 -1.40 13.71
C THR A 84 17.12 -1.75 13.07
N THR A 85 16.04 -1.20 13.61
CA THR A 85 14.69 -1.29 13.07
C THR A 85 14.16 0.11 12.76
N PHE A 86 13.16 0.18 11.89
CA PHE A 86 12.41 1.43 11.70
C PHE A 86 11.65 1.79 12.99
N PRO A 87 11.48 3.08 13.32
CA PRO A 87 10.74 3.50 14.51
C PRO A 87 9.38 2.79 14.62
N GLN A 88 9.03 2.30 15.81
CA GLN A 88 7.76 1.56 16.07
C GLN A 88 7.60 0.20 15.37
N HIS A 89 8.59 -0.25 14.60
CA HIS A 89 8.61 -1.57 13.98
C HIS A 89 9.68 -2.48 14.59
N SER A 90 9.47 -3.80 14.42
CA SER A 90 10.39 -4.84 14.90
C SER A 90 11.23 -5.48 13.80
N THR A 91 10.91 -5.21 12.53
CA THR A 91 11.65 -5.75 11.39
C THR A 91 13.02 -5.10 11.29
N LYS A 92 14.06 -5.92 11.25
CA LYS A 92 15.43 -5.47 11.04
C LYS A 92 15.55 -4.87 9.63
N LEU A 93 16.14 -3.69 9.52
CA LEU A 93 16.27 -2.99 8.23
C LEU A 93 17.28 -3.69 7.30
N SER A 94 17.03 -3.63 6.00
CA SER A 94 18.04 -3.81 4.95
C SER A 94 18.55 -2.44 4.48
N SER A 95 19.41 -2.38 3.47
CA SER A 95 20.03 -1.13 3.01
C SER A 95 19.01 -0.17 2.41
N ALA A 96 17.99 -0.65 1.69
CA ALA A 96 16.86 0.13 1.22
C ALA A 96 16.05 0.71 2.38
N GLY A 97 15.79 -0.08 3.43
CA GLY A 97 15.15 0.39 4.65
C GLY A 97 15.95 1.46 5.37
N LEU A 98 17.28 1.32 5.46
CA LEU A 98 18.16 2.34 6.01
C LEU A 98 18.12 3.64 5.19
N VAL A 99 18.25 3.54 3.86
CA VAL A 99 18.12 4.69 2.95
C VAL A 99 16.75 5.33 3.10
N TYR A 100 15.68 4.54 3.14
CA TYR A 100 14.33 5.06 3.34
C TYR A 100 14.19 5.73 4.70
N MET A 101 14.74 5.16 5.77
CA MET A 101 14.69 5.74 7.11
C MET A 101 15.30 7.14 7.15
N HIS A 102 16.45 7.34 6.51
CA HIS A 102 17.18 8.62 6.52
C HIS A 102 16.70 9.62 5.47
N PHE A 103 16.27 9.16 4.29
CA PHE A 103 15.94 10.02 3.15
C PHE A 103 14.47 10.01 2.75
N GLY A 104 13.65 9.08 3.25
CA GLY A 104 12.26 8.87 2.85
C GLY A 104 11.38 10.10 2.99
N ARG A 105 11.50 10.83 4.12
CA ARG A 105 10.78 12.11 4.31
C ARG A 105 11.15 13.14 3.25
N ALA A 106 12.44 13.26 2.91
CA ALA A 106 12.90 14.19 1.89
C ALA A 106 12.41 13.80 0.49
N ILE A 107 12.38 12.49 0.18
CA ILE A 107 11.83 11.96 -1.08
C ILE A 107 10.34 12.30 -1.19
N ILE A 108 9.56 12.08 -0.13
CA ILE A 108 8.13 12.36 -0.08
C ILE A 108 7.86 13.86 -0.18
N ALA A 109 8.58 14.68 0.59
CA ALA A 109 8.47 16.14 0.54
C ALA A 109 8.77 16.67 -0.88
N GLN A 110 9.83 16.18 -1.51
CA GLN A 110 10.19 16.53 -2.89
C GLN A 110 9.11 16.12 -3.90
N HIS A 111 8.44 14.98 -3.70
CA HIS A 111 7.37 14.51 -4.57
C HIS A 111 6.06 15.31 -4.40
N THR A 112 5.69 15.58 -3.16
CA THR A 112 4.43 16.25 -2.79
C THR A 112 4.52 17.77 -2.83
N SER A 113 5.74 18.32 -2.93
CA SER A 113 6.02 19.76 -2.79
C SER A 113 5.57 20.33 -1.44
N LEU A 114 5.55 19.49 -0.40
CA LEU A 114 5.25 19.88 0.98
C LEU A 114 6.54 20.11 1.79
N PRO A 115 6.50 20.92 2.86
CA PRO A 115 7.61 21.02 3.83
C PRO A 115 7.98 19.65 4.44
N LEU A 116 9.26 19.48 4.79
CA LEU A 116 9.77 18.21 5.35
C LEU A 116 9.07 17.79 6.65
N ASP A 117 8.66 18.76 7.46
CA ASP A 117 7.98 18.60 8.75
C ASP A 117 6.45 18.60 8.63
N HIS A 118 5.90 18.61 7.41
CA HIS A 118 4.46 18.58 7.21
C HIS A 118 3.87 17.24 7.74
N PRO A 119 2.71 17.26 8.43
CA PRO A 119 2.11 16.04 8.98
C PRO A 119 1.81 14.98 7.91
N ASP A 120 1.37 15.38 6.72
CA ASP A 120 1.14 14.45 5.61
C ASP A 120 2.42 13.77 5.11
N VAL A 121 3.57 14.45 5.18
CA VAL A 121 4.87 13.82 4.86
C VAL A 121 5.17 12.72 5.86
N SER A 122 4.91 12.98 7.15
CA SER A 122 5.08 11.96 8.20
C SER A 122 4.11 10.79 8.06
N LEU A 123 2.85 11.07 7.69
CA LEU A 123 1.84 10.03 7.48
C LEU A 123 2.17 9.15 6.27
N LEU A 124 2.60 9.75 5.15
CA LEU A 124 3.04 9.02 3.97
C LEU A 124 4.34 8.25 4.23
N TYR A 125 5.22 8.76 5.08
CA TYR A 125 6.47 8.11 5.45
C TYR A 125 6.24 6.81 6.21
N GLU A 126 5.37 6.85 7.22
CA GLU A 126 4.96 5.64 7.93
C GLU A 126 4.25 4.66 7.00
N LYS A 127 3.29 5.16 6.21
CA LYS A 127 2.51 4.34 5.29
C LYS A 127 3.37 3.57 4.30
N LEU A 128 4.27 4.27 3.61
CA LEU A 128 5.07 3.65 2.56
C LEU A 128 6.13 2.69 3.13
N TYR A 129 6.58 2.91 4.36
CA TYR A 129 7.39 1.91 5.05
C TYR A 129 6.58 0.63 5.29
N SER A 130 5.46 0.73 6.02
CA SER A 130 4.61 -0.40 6.41
C SER A 130 4.04 -1.18 5.22
N ASP A 131 3.62 -0.49 4.17
CA ASP A 131 2.95 -1.12 3.03
C ASP A 131 3.92 -1.71 1.99
N PHE A 132 5.19 -1.33 2.03
CA PHE A 132 6.12 -1.63 0.93
C PHE A 132 7.56 -1.93 1.38
N VAL A 133 8.22 -0.99 2.08
CA VAL A 133 9.65 -1.12 2.39
C VAL A 133 9.90 -2.22 3.43
N GLU A 134 9.05 -2.34 4.46
CA GLU A 134 9.21 -3.34 5.51
C GLU A 134 9.19 -4.78 4.98
N ALA A 135 8.34 -5.07 3.99
CA ALA A 135 8.29 -6.39 3.37
C ALA A 135 9.58 -6.72 2.60
N LEU A 136 10.26 -5.70 2.06
CA LEU A 136 11.56 -5.86 1.41
C LEU A 136 12.64 -6.08 2.47
N ASP A 137 12.66 -5.28 3.53
CA ASP A 137 13.58 -5.43 4.67
C ASP A 137 13.49 -6.85 5.25
N ALA A 138 12.26 -7.34 5.45
CA ALA A 138 12.03 -8.70 5.94
C ALA A 138 12.51 -9.77 4.97
N ASN A 139 12.26 -9.60 3.67
CA ASN A 139 12.67 -10.56 2.65
C ASN A 139 14.20 -10.70 2.58
N ASP A 140 14.90 -9.58 2.55
CA ASP A 140 16.34 -9.51 2.44
C ASP A 140 17.04 -10.06 3.70
N ASN A 141 16.48 -9.78 4.87
CA ASN A 141 16.97 -10.31 6.14
C ASN A 141 16.53 -11.75 6.46
N GLY A 142 15.79 -12.40 5.55
CA GLY A 142 15.31 -13.77 5.75
C GLY A 142 14.29 -13.91 6.89
N ILE A 143 13.54 -12.85 7.20
CA ILE A 143 12.52 -12.82 8.24
C ILE A 143 11.22 -13.40 7.67
N PRO A 144 10.73 -14.53 8.21
CA PRO A 144 9.49 -15.13 7.74
C PRO A 144 8.27 -14.35 8.23
N VAL A 145 7.19 -14.31 7.43
CA VAL A 145 5.92 -13.64 7.77
C VAL A 145 5.29 -14.21 9.05
N TYR A 146 5.46 -15.51 9.29
CA TYR A 146 4.98 -16.20 10.48
C TYR A 146 6.13 -16.97 11.12
N ASP A 147 6.09 -17.13 12.44
CA ASP A 147 7.04 -17.96 13.18
C ASP A 147 7.02 -19.42 12.63
N PRO A 148 8.13 -19.91 12.04
CA PRO A 148 8.18 -21.25 11.48
C PRO A 148 7.92 -22.35 12.51
N ALA A 149 8.32 -22.15 13.77
CA ALA A 149 8.10 -23.10 14.84
C ALA A 149 6.61 -23.20 15.19
N GLN A 150 5.90 -22.07 15.21
CA GLN A 150 4.45 -22.05 15.45
C GLN A 150 3.67 -22.70 14.29
N ILE A 151 4.03 -22.39 13.04
CA ILE A 151 3.43 -23.01 11.86
C ILE A 151 3.64 -24.53 11.86
N SER A 152 4.87 -24.97 12.18
CA SER A 152 5.21 -26.39 12.28
C SER A 152 4.42 -27.09 13.40
N ALA A 153 4.36 -26.50 14.60
CA ALA A 153 3.61 -27.04 15.73
C ALA A 153 2.10 -27.14 15.45
N ALA A 154 1.55 -26.20 14.68
CA ALA A 154 0.15 -26.22 14.26
C ALA A 154 -0.15 -27.20 13.11
N GLY A 155 0.87 -27.84 12.52
CA GLY A 155 0.70 -28.74 11.36
C GLY A 155 0.20 -28.04 10.10
N VAL A 156 0.31 -26.71 10.03
CA VAL A 156 -0.19 -25.91 8.89
C VAL A 156 0.83 -25.93 7.76
N GLN A 157 0.37 -26.13 6.53
CA GLN A 157 1.20 -26.15 5.33
C GLN A 157 0.66 -25.15 4.31
N LYS A 158 1.56 -24.55 3.50
CA LYS A 158 1.16 -23.73 2.36
C LYS A 158 0.34 -24.59 1.38
N ARG A 159 -0.79 -24.06 0.92
CA ARG A 159 -1.66 -24.74 -0.07
C ARG A 159 -1.10 -24.72 -1.49
N PHE A 160 -0.26 -23.73 -1.79
CA PHE A 160 0.38 -23.56 -3.09
C PHE A 160 1.72 -22.82 -2.93
N LYS A 161 2.57 -22.90 -3.96
CA LYS A 161 3.82 -22.12 -4.03
C LYS A 161 3.51 -20.74 -4.62
N ASP A 162 3.98 -19.69 -3.96
CA ASP A 162 3.78 -18.28 -4.30
C ASP A 162 5.10 -17.52 -4.51
N GLY A 163 6.24 -18.22 -4.47
CA GLY A 163 7.56 -17.61 -4.58
C GLY A 163 7.76 -16.82 -5.88
N GLY A 164 7.21 -17.27 -7.01
CA GLY A 164 7.40 -16.62 -8.31
C GLY A 164 6.65 -15.30 -8.52
N ILE A 165 5.86 -14.84 -7.54
CA ILE A 165 5.05 -13.60 -7.67
C ILE A 165 5.40 -12.54 -6.62
N ASN A 166 6.57 -12.65 -5.97
CA ASN A 166 7.07 -11.63 -5.05
C ASN A 166 8.16 -10.78 -5.71
N LEU A 167 8.28 -9.52 -5.27
CA LEU A 167 9.16 -8.54 -5.88
C LEU A 167 10.65 -8.93 -5.82
N GLY A 168 11.09 -9.55 -4.72
CA GLY A 168 12.45 -10.09 -4.59
C GLY A 168 12.75 -11.17 -5.63
N SER A 169 11.80 -12.09 -5.88
CA SER A 169 11.93 -13.10 -6.94
C SER A 169 11.98 -12.47 -8.32
N LEU A 170 11.12 -11.48 -8.61
CA LEU A 170 11.09 -10.81 -9.91
C LEU A 170 12.41 -10.07 -10.19
N ILE A 171 12.99 -9.41 -9.19
CA ILE A 171 14.33 -8.80 -9.31
C ILE A 171 15.41 -9.88 -9.45
N GLY A 172 15.31 -10.97 -8.68
CA GLY A 172 16.21 -12.12 -8.80
C GLY A 172 16.29 -12.66 -10.23
N ASP A 173 15.14 -12.79 -10.91
CA ASP A 173 15.07 -13.24 -12.30
C ASP A 173 15.80 -12.29 -13.27
N MET A 174 15.83 -10.99 -12.98
CA MET A 174 16.53 -9.99 -13.79
C MET A 174 18.06 -10.08 -13.73
N ASN A 175 18.62 -10.93 -12.86
CA ASN A 175 20.06 -11.24 -12.90
C ASN A 175 20.46 -12.07 -14.13
N GLN A 176 19.49 -12.70 -14.80
CA GLN A 176 19.75 -13.49 -15.99
C GLN A 176 19.54 -12.63 -17.25
N PRO A 177 20.42 -12.74 -18.27
CA PRO A 177 20.17 -12.13 -19.57
C PRO A 177 18.81 -12.54 -20.13
N ASP A 178 18.05 -11.57 -20.65
CA ASP A 178 16.78 -11.87 -21.30
C ASP A 178 17.04 -12.55 -22.65
N PRO A 179 16.62 -13.82 -22.84
CA PRO A 179 16.87 -14.56 -24.08
C PRO A 179 16.14 -13.97 -25.29
N THR A 180 15.19 -13.05 -25.07
CA THR A 180 14.39 -12.39 -26.12
C THR A 180 14.87 -10.96 -26.44
N ALA A 181 15.77 -10.40 -25.64
CA ALA A 181 16.28 -9.06 -25.85
C ALA A 181 17.15 -8.98 -27.11
N SER A 182 16.90 -7.99 -27.97
CA SER A 182 17.76 -7.69 -29.13
C SER A 182 18.20 -6.23 -29.09
N GLY A 183 19.51 -6.00 -29.19
CA GLY A 183 20.12 -4.67 -29.24
C GLY A 183 20.31 -3.95 -27.88
N GLU A 184 19.82 -4.49 -26.77
CA GLU A 184 20.09 -3.96 -25.43
C GLU A 184 21.29 -4.65 -24.76
N PRO A 185 22.18 -3.90 -24.08
CA PRO A 185 23.25 -4.49 -23.28
C PRO A 185 22.71 -5.44 -22.20
N GLN A 186 23.29 -6.64 -22.13
CA GLN A 186 22.95 -7.69 -21.16
C GLN A 186 24.07 -7.93 -20.13
N ASP A 187 25.04 -7.01 -20.04
CA ASP A 187 26.03 -7.06 -18.97
C ASP A 187 25.38 -6.78 -17.60
N GLU A 188 26.08 -7.20 -16.55
CA GLU A 188 25.60 -7.16 -15.16
C GLU A 188 25.11 -5.77 -14.72
N ASP A 189 25.84 -4.71 -15.08
CA ASP A 189 25.51 -3.34 -14.67
C ASP A 189 24.29 -2.82 -15.43
N SER A 190 24.14 -3.19 -16.70
CA SER A 190 22.95 -2.88 -17.51
C SER A 190 21.70 -3.63 -17.01
N LEU A 191 21.84 -4.89 -16.58
CA LEU A 191 20.77 -5.65 -15.94
C LEU A 191 20.37 -4.99 -14.60
N PHE A 192 21.35 -4.62 -13.78
CA PHE A 192 21.10 -3.93 -12.52
C PHE A 192 20.37 -2.59 -12.71
N ALA A 193 20.79 -1.77 -13.69
CA ALA A 193 20.15 -0.50 -13.98
C ALA A 193 18.66 -0.68 -14.33
N ARG A 194 18.33 -1.73 -15.09
CA ARG A 194 16.94 -2.10 -15.40
C ARG A 194 16.19 -2.57 -14.15
N ALA A 195 16.80 -3.40 -13.31
CA ALA A 195 16.21 -3.87 -12.05
C ALA A 195 15.92 -2.72 -11.07
N SER A 196 16.89 -1.82 -10.88
CA SER A 196 16.75 -0.61 -10.06
C SER A 196 15.63 0.30 -10.58
N THR A 197 15.53 0.47 -11.90
CA THR A 197 14.42 1.23 -12.51
C THR A 197 13.07 0.56 -12.26
N PHE A 198 12.97 -0.76 -12.48
CA PHE A 198 11.73 -1.52 -12.30
C PHE A 198 11.20 -1.41 -10.87
N ILE A 199 12.02 -1.73 -9.86
CA ILE A 199 11.59 -1.66 -8.47
C ILE A 199 11.28 -0.22 -8.03
N GLY A 200 12.05 0.74 -8.54
CA GLY A 200 11.84 2.16 -8.30
C GLY A 200 10.52 2.68 -8.84
N ASP A 201 10.13 2.26 -10.04
CA ASP A 201 8.84 2.64 -10.64
C ASP A 201 7.66 2.02 -9.88
N VAL A 202 7.82 0.81 -9.34
CA VAL A 202 6.85 0.21 -8.41
C VAL A 202 6.71 1.09 -7.16
N PHE A 203 7.81 1.49 -6.53
CA PHE A 203 7.79 2.39 -5.36
C PHE A 203 7.13 3.74 -5.70
N LEU A 204 7.51 4.38 -6.82
CA LEU A 204 6.92 5.67 -7.22
C LEU A 204 5.42 5.56 -7.50
N ARG A 205 4.94 4.44 -8.06
CA ARG A 205 3.51 4.20 -8.22
C ARG A 205 2.80 4.13 -6.87
N LYS A 206 3.39 3.46 -5.87
CA LYS A 206 2.87 3.43 -4.50
C LYS A 206 2.82 4.82 -3.88
N LEU A 207 3.92 5.58 -3.95
CA LEU A 207 4.00 6.96 -3.46
C LEU A 207 2.96 7.87 -4.12
N ARG A 208 2.84 7.84 -5.46
CA ARG A 208 1.85 8.64 -6.20
C ARG A 208 0.43 8.30 -5.77
N ASN A 209 0.08 7.02 -5.66
CA ASN A 209 -1.25 6.59 -5.22
C ASN A 209 -1.52 6.97 -3.77
N ALA A 210 -0.51 6.82 -2.90
CA ALA A 210 -0.61 7.21 -1.50
C ALA A 210 -0.89 8.72 -1.36
N ALA A 211 -0.15 9.55 -2.09
CA ALA A 211 -0.30 11.01 -2.05
C ALA A 211 -1.56 11.52 -2.74
N ALA A 212 -1.90 11.00 -3.93
CA ALA A 212 -2.96 11.56 -4.77
C ALA A 212 -4.36 10.95 -4.54
N SER A 213 -4.44 9.76 -3.94
CA SER A 213 -5.71 9.05 -3.75
C SER A 213 -5.95 8.66 -2.29
N TRP A 214 -4.99 7.97 -1.67
CA TRP A 214 -5.18 7.50 -0.30
C TRP A 214 -5.22 8.63 0.71
N LEU A 215 -4.29 9.58 0.65
CA LEU A 215 -4.18 10.67 1.62
C LEU A 215 -5.43 11.58 1.62
N PRO A 216 -5.93 12.09 0.47
CA PRO A 216 -7.17 12.88 0.43
C PRO A 216 -8.40 12.09 0.90
N ALA A 217 -8.44 10.78 0.67
CA ALA A 217 -9.55 9.92 1.10
C ALA A 217 -9.75 9.92 2.61
N ARG A 218 -8.70 10.21 3.41
CA ARG A 218 -8.82 10.32 4.87
C ARG A 218 -9.90 11.32 5.27
N ALA A 219 -9.92 12.49 4.63
CA ALA A 219 -10.91 13.53 4.94
C ALA A 219 -12.32 13.08 4.55
N THR A 220 -12.49 12.51 3.35
CA THR A 220 -13.78 12.02 2.85
C THR A 220 -14.36 10.91 3.72
N VAL A 221 -13.54 9.91 4.06
CA VAL A 221 -13.97 8.78 4.90
C VAL A 221 -14.20 9.25 6.33
N GLY A 222 -13.38 10.16 6.85
CA GLY A 222 -13.56 10.74 8.18
C GLY A 222 -14.87 11.49 8.32
N ALA A 223 -15.22 12.32 7.33
CA ALA A 223 -16.50 13.02 7.29
C ALA A 223 -17.68 12.02 7.24
N ALA A 224 -17.63 11.02 6.38
CA ALA A 224 -18.65 9.98 6.27
C ALA A 224 -18.78 9.14 7.56
N TYR A 225 -17.66 8.86 8.23
CA TYR A 225 -17.66 8.16 9.51
C TYR A 225 -18.30 9.02 10.61
N GLN A 226 -17.98 10.32 10.68
CA GLN A 226 -18.55 11.20 11.69
C GLN A 226 -20.07 11.39 11.53
N SER A 227 -20.57 11.53 10.29
CA SER A 227 -22.00 11.69 9.97
C SER A 227 -22.76 10.37 9.82
N ARG A 228 -22.14 9.22 10.11
CA ARG A 228 -22.74 7.89 9.87
C ARG A 228 -24.10 7.66 10.52
N LYS A 229 -24.39 8.35 11.63
CA LYS A 229 -25.69 8.27 12.32
C LYS A 229 -26.80 9.00 11.55
N ASP A 230 -26.45 9.94 10.68
CA ASP A 230 -27.38 10.62 9.77
C ASP A 230 -27.77 9.68 8.59
N ALA A 231 -26.84 8.81 8.19
CA ALA A 231 -27.10 7.80 7.17
C ALA A 231 -27.98 6.65 7.69
N HIS A 232 -27.71 6.17 8.90
CA HIS A 232 -28.54 5.18 9.58
C HIS A 232 -28.36 5.28 11.11
N PRO A 233 -29.43 5.27 11.92
CA PRO A 233 -29.35 5.52 13.37
C PRO A 233 -28.40 4.59 14.15
N SER A 234 -28.20 3.35 13.66
CA SER A 234 -27.25 2.42 14.27
C SER A 234 -25.78 2.85 14.14
N GLY A 235 -25.47 3.76 13.21
CA GLY A 235 -24.11 4.15 12.86
C GLY A 235 -23.28 3.03 12.22
N ARG A 236 -23.90 1.94 11.77
CA ARG A 236 -23.22 0.79 11.14
C ARG A 236 -23.13 0.88 9.62
N ILE A 237 -23.60 1.98 9.05
CA ILE A 237 -23.60 2.24 7.61
C ILE A 237 -22.95 3.60 7.39
N ILE A 238 -21.95 3.66 6.50
CA ILE A 238 -21.41 4.94 6.01
C ILE A 238 -21.76 5.11 4.54
N VAL A 239 -21.92 6.36 4.12
CA VAL A 239 -22.18 6.72 2.72
C VAL A 239 -21.06 7.63 2.25
N LEU A 240 -20.34 7.19 1.22
CA LEU A 240 -19.32 7.99 0.56
C LEU A 240 -19.96 8.79 -0.58
N PRO A 241 -19.49 10.02 -0.82
CA PRO A 241 -20.06 10.89 -1.84
C PRO A 241 -19.77 10.41 -3.27
N GLU A 242 -18.71 9.64 -3.47
CA GLU A 242 -18.26 9.18 -4.78
C GLU A 242 -17.65 7.76 -4.73
N GLY A 243 -17.59 7.11 -5.89
CA GLY A 243 -16.93 5.83 -6.06
C GLY A 243 -15.41 5.96 -6.17
N GLY A 244 -14.69 4.87 -5.92
CA GLY A 244 -13.23 4.83 -6.07
C GLY A 244 -12.43 5.40 -4.88
N VAL A 245 -13.11 5.86 -3.83
CA VAL A 245 -12.46 6.31 -2.58
C VAL A 245 -11.84 5.09 -1.85
N PRO A 246 -10.52 5.06 -1.59
CA PRO A 246 -9.87 3.99 -0.83
C PRO A 246 -10.24 4.07 0.65
N TRP A 247 -11.35 3.43 1.04
CA TRP A 247 -11.97 3.65 2.36
C TRP A 247 -11.55 2.68 3.46
N LYS A 248 -11.08 1.47 3.12
CA LYS A 248 -10.90 0.36 4.08
C LYS A 248 -10.00 0.71 5.26
N GLU A 249 -8.73 0.98 4.98
CA GLU A 249 -7.72 1.31 5.99
C GLU A 249 -8.14 2.51 6.85
N HIS A 250 -8.63 3.58 6.21
CA HIS A 250 -9.12 4.77 6.93
C HIS A 250 -10.27 4.44 7.88
N LEU A 251 -11.24 3.63 7.43
CA LEU A 251 -12.35 3.21 8.28
C LEU A 251 -11.84 2.46 9.52
N TYR A 252 -10.94 1.49 9.35
CA TYR A 252 -10.38 0.75 10.49
C TYR A 252 -9.60 1.67 11.44
N ASN A 253 -8.85 2.62 10.90
CA ASN A 253 -8.13 3.61 11.70
C ASN A 253 -9.09 4.49 12.51
N PHE A 254 -10.16 5.01 11.90
CA PHE A 254 -11.16 5.80 12.63
C PHE A 254 -11.92 5.00 13.69
N GLU A 255 -12.23 3.73 13.44
CA GLU A 255 -12.84 2.86 14.46
C GLU A 255 -11.90 2.60 15.63
N LYS A 256 -10.60 2.38 15.36
CA LYS A 256 -9.57 2.20 16.39
C LYS A 256 -9.36 3.49 17.19
N GLU A 257 -9.26 4.64 16.53
CA GLU A 257 -9.17 5.96 17.17
C GLU A 257 -10.38 6.22 18.08
N ALA A 258 -11.60 5.98 17.59
CA ALA A 258 -12.83 6.13 18.37
C ALA A 258 -12.91 5.17 19.58
N SER A 259 -12.15 4.07 19.55
CA SER A 259 -12.05 3.08 20.62
C SER A 259 -10.84 3.33 21.54
N GLY A 260 -10.22 4.51 21.48
CA GLY A 260 -9.06 4.85 22.31
C GLY A 260 -7.81 4.04 22.00
N GLY A 261 -7.69 3.52 20.77
CA GLY A 261 -6.57 2.67 20.34
C GLY A 261 -6.81 1.17 20.47
N ALA A 262 -7.91 0.75 21.10
CA ALA A 262 -8.29 -0.66 21.25
C ALA A 262 -9.03 -1.19 20.01
N ALA A 263 -9.23 -2.52 19.95
CA ALA A 263 -10.10 -3.12 18.95
C ALA A 263 -11.54 -2.61 19.15
N PRO A 264 -12.22 -2.16 18.09
CA PRO A 264 -13.58 -1.63 18.20
C PRO A 264 -14.55 -2.73 18.60
N ALA A 265 -15.35 -2.46 19.63
CA ALA A 265 -16.43 -3.34 20.05
C ALA A 265 -17.40 -3.58 18.87
N ALA A 266 -17.94 -4.80 18.75
CA ALA A 266 -18.73 -5.22 17.59
C ALA A 266 -19.96 -4.32 17.36
N GLU A 267 -20.50 -3.70 18.41
CA GLU A 267 -21.60 -2.73 18.37
C GLU A 267 -21.24 -1.39 17.72
N ASN A 268 -19.96 -1.02 17.73
CA ASN A 268 -19.46 0.25 17.22
C ASN A 268 -18.86 0.13 15.81
N GLN A 269 -18.82 -1.09 15.26
CA GLN A 269 -18.27 -1.38 13.94
C GLN A 269 -19.26 -1.04 12.82
N VAL A 270 -18.74 -0.40 11.77
CA VAL A 270 -19.41 -0.23 10.48
C VAL A 270 -19.40 -1.56 9.74
N TYR A 271 -20.55 -1.95 9.19
CA TYR A 271 -20.73 -3.20 8.45
C TYR A 271 -20.93 -2.98 6.96
N TYR A 272 -21.43 -1.82 6.55
CA TYR A 272 -21.71 -1.52 5.15
C TYR A 272 -21.20 -0.13 4.75
N VAL A 273 -20.64 -0.06 3.55
CA VAL A 273 -20.19 1.17 2.89
C VAL A 273 -20.98 1.31 1.59
N LEU A 274 -21.62 2.47 1.41
CA LEU A 274 -22.42 2.78 0.23
C LEU A 274 -21.72 3.86 -0.58
N TYR A 275 -21.72 3.72 -1.90
CA TYR A 275 -21.13 4.70 -2.81
C TYR A 275 -21.70 4.54 -4.23
N PRO A 276 -21.75 5.61 -5.04
CA PRO A 276 -22.10 5.51 -6.45
C PRO A 276 -20.97 4.85 -7.25
N GLU A 277 -21.29 4.13 -8.33
CA GLU A 277 -20.29 3.51 -9.23
C GLU A 277 -19.39 4.54 -9.92
N SER A 278 -19.89 5.75 -10.15
CA SER A 278 -19.17 6.87 -10.74
C SER A 278 -19.81 8.20 -10.36
N ALA A 279 -19.18 9.32 -10.73
CA ALA A 279 -19.72 10.66 -10.55
C ALA A 279 -20.82 11.03 -11.58
N ALA A 280 -21.19 10.11 -12.49
CA ALA A 280 -22.20 10.38 -13.49
C ALA A 280 -23.61 10.48 -12.89
N GLU A 281 -24.43 11.37 -13.43
CA GLU A 281 -25.85 11.44 -13.06
C GLU A 281 -26.55 10.11 -13.39
N GLY A 282 -27.34 9.60 -12.45
CA GLY A 282 -27.98 8.28 -12.58
C GLY A 282 -27.03 7.08 -12.42
N ALA A 283 -25.79 7.30 -11.92
CA ALA A 283 -24.91 6.20 -11.58
C ALA A 283 -25.58 5.25 -10.57
N LYS A 284 -25.42 3.95 -10.83
CA LYS A 284 -25.86 2.89 -9.92
C LYS A 284 -25.06 2.97 -8.63
N TRP A 285 -25.61 2.42 -7.56
CA TRP A 285 -25.05 2.44 -6.23
C TRP A 285 -24.58 1.06 -5.81
N ARG A 286 -23.48 1.04 -5.05
CA ARG A 286 -22.93 -0.15 -4.41
C ARG A 286 -23.32 -0.18 -2.94
N VAL A 287 -23.55 -1.40 -2.46
CA VAL A 287 -23.53 -1.73 -1.04
C VAL A 287 -22.38 -2.73 -0.85
N GLN A 288 -21.30 -2.30 -0.22
CA GLN A 288 -20.12 -3.13 0.02
C GLN A 288 -20.02 -3.47 1.51
N CYS A 289 -19.81 -4.74 1.82
CA CYS A 289 -19.60 -5.20 3.18
C CYS A 289 -18.19 -4.86 3.65
N VAL A 290 -18.07 -4.43 4.91
CA VAL A 290 -16.77 -4.21 5.55
C VAL A 290 -16.16 -5.57 5.92
N PRO A 291 -14.95 -5.89 5.44
CA PRO A 291 -14.23 -7.09 5.85
C PRO A 291 -13.90 -7.11 7.35
N VAL A 292 -13.58 -8.28 7.89
CA VAL A 292 -13.16 -8.41 9.31
C VAL A 292 -11.84 -7.69 9.58
N ASP A 293 -10.95 -7.65 8.59
CA ASP A 293 -9.69 -6.89 8.56
C ASP A 293 -9.36 -6.49 7.11
N GLU A 294 -8.35 -5.65 6.91
CA GLU A 294 -8.04 -5.07 5.59
C GLU A 294 -7.74 -6.09 4.48
N GLY A 295 -7.06 -7.19 4.82
CA GLY A 295 -6.66 -8.24 3.87
C GLY A 295 -7.68 -9.37 3.73
N SER A 296 -8.68 -9.43 4.59
CA SER A 296 -9.61 -10.55 4.64
C SER A 296 -10.65 -10.55 3.52
N PHE A 297 -10.95 -11.76 3.04
CA PHE A 297 -12.09 -12.03 2.16
C PHE A 297 -13.40 -12.24 2.93
N GLN A 298 -13.34 -12.35 4.26
CA GLN A 298 -14.51 -12.53 5.12
C GLN A 298 -15.10 -11.18 5.49
N SER A 299 -16.39 -11.00 5.24
CA SER A 299 -17.16 -9.81 5.65
C SER A 299 -17.56 -9.90 7.12
N ARG A 300 -17.56 -8.77 7.85
CA ARG A 300 -18.13 -8.67 9.21
C ARG A 300 -19.59 -9.13 9.24
N LYS A 301 -20.35 -8.70 8.22
CA LYS A 301 -21.71 -9.16 7.96
C LYS A 301 -21.98 -9.19 6.46
N PRO A 302 -21.87 -10.35 5.80
CA PRO A 302 -22.19 -10.47 4.37
C PRO A 302 -23.67 -10.17 4.11
N LEU A 303 -24.00 -9.84 2.86
CA LEU A 303 -25.40 -9.73 2.42
C LEU A 303 -26.13 -11.09 2.58
N PRO A 304 -27.45 -11.10 2.78
CA PRO A 304 -28.26 -12.30 3.00
C PRO A 304 -27.99 -13.40 1.97
N GLU A 305 -27.92 -14.64 2.44
CA GLU A 305 -27.58 -15.81 1.62
C GLU A 305 -28.55 -15.99 0.44
N SER A 306 -29.83 -15.76 0.67
CA SER A 306 -30.89 -15.80 -0.34
C SER A 306 -30.68 -14.84 -1.51
N TRP A 307 -29.91 -13.76 -1.34
CA TRP A 307 -29.66 -12.79 -2.41
C TRP A 307 -28.43 -13.17 -3.23
N ARG A 308 -27.53 -13.99 -2.68
CA ARG A 308 -26.18 -14.21 -3.23
C ARG A 308 -26.23 -14.91 -4.58
N GLY A 309 -25.55 -14.33 -5.57
CA GLY A 309 -25.52 -14.85 -6.93
C GLY A 309 -26.76 -14.49 -7.76
N VAL A 310 -27.76 -13.84 -7.18
CA VAL A 310 -29.00 -13.41 -7.85
C VAL A 310 -28.81 -12.01 -8.47
N ARG A 311 -29.49 -11.76 -9.60
CA ARG A 311 -29.31 -10.54 -10.40
C ARG A 311 -30.62 -9.97 -10.91
N ASP A 312 -30.60 -8.67 -11.18
CA ASP A 312 -31.66 -7.93 -11.89
C ASP A 312 -33.08 -8.26 -11.37
N ASN A 313 -34.04 -8.49 -12.26
CA ASN A 313 -35.45 -8.72 -11.90
C ASN A 313 -35.66 -9.94 -10.98
N GLU A 314 -34.78 -10.95 -11.06
CA GLU A 314 -34.84 -12.11 -10.17
C GLU A 314 -34.53 -11.69 -8.73
N LEU A 315 -33.55 -10.79 -8.55
CA LEU A 315 -33.20 -10.24 -7.25
C LEU A 315 -34.32 -9.37 -6.70
N ASP A 316 -34.94 -8.52 -7.53
CA ASP A 316 -36.14 -7.77 -7.12
C ASP A 316 -37.27 -8.71 -6.65
N GLY A 317 -37.47 -9.83 -7.35
CA GLY A 317 -38.44 -10.87 -6.96
C GLY A 317 -38.13 -11.52 -5.61
N VAL A 318 -36.85 -11.88 -5.36
CA VAL A 318 -36.40 -12.43 -4.07
C VAL A 318 -36.62 -11.42 -2.95
N LEU A 319 -36.22 -10.16 -3.14
CA LEU A 319 -36.38 -9.10 -2.15
C LEU A 319 -37.86 -8.85 -1.81
N ALA A 320 -38.73 -8.86 -2.82
CA ALA A 320 -40.17 -8.69 -2.63
C ALA A 320 -40.82 -9.86 -1.87
N ALA A 321 -40.47 -11.09 -2.23
CA ALA A 321 -40.98 -12.29 -1.56
C ALA A 321 -40.55 -12.37 -0.09
N GLU A 322 -39.31 -11.97 0.21
CA GLU A 322 -38.83 -11.88 1.59
C GLU A 322 -39.54 -10.80 2.40
N ALA A 323 -39.75 -9.63 1.80
CA ALA A 323 -40.48 -8.54 2.45
C ALA A 323 -41.92 -8.97 2.83
N GLU A 324 -42.60 -9.67 1.92
CA GLU A 324 -43.93 -10.22 2.17
C GLU A 324 -43.93 -11.27 3.28
N LYS A 325 -43.01 -12.25 3.23
CA LYS A 325 -42.90 -13.32 4.22
C LYS A 325 -42.57 -12.80 5.63
N SER A 326 -41.73 -11.77 5.72
CA SER A 326 -41.28 -11.19 7.00
C SER A 326 -42.15 -10.04 7.50
N GLY A 327 -43.14 -9.59 6.71
CA GLY A 327 -43.98 -8.44 7.07
C GLY A 327 -43.20 -7.11 7.14
N THR A 328 -42.08 -7.00 6.42
CA THR A 328 -41.22 -5.82 6.44
C THR A 328 -41.43 -4.95 5.19
N PRO A 329 -41.05 -3.66 5.20
CA PRO A 329 -41.20 -2.78 4.04
C PRO A 329 -40.52 -3.34 2.80
N LYS A 330 -41.13 -3.17 1.62
CA LYS A 330 -40.49 -3.59 0.36
C LYS A 330 -39.28 -2.71 0.06
N ILE A 331 -38.18 -3.34 -0.39
CA ILE A 331 -37.07 -2.63 -1.00
C ILE A 331 -37.54 -2.15 -2.39
N PRO A 332 -37.22 -0.91 -2.81
CA PRO A 332 -37.56 -0.43 -4.15
C PRO A 332 -37.03 -1.36 -5.24
N GLU A 333 -37.74 -1.45 -6.36
CA GLU A 333 -37.25 -2.19 -7.53
C GLU A 333 -36.01 -1.50 -8.14
N GLY A 334 -35.18 -2.30 -8.82
CA GLY A 334 -33.94 -1.84 -9.42
C GLY A 334 -32.69 -2.41 -8.77
N ALA A 335 -32.80 -3.54 -8.07
CA ALA A 335 -31.63 -4.30 -7.67
C ALA A 335 -30.87 -4.79 -8.91
N VAL A 336 -29.53 -4.78 -8.85
CA VAL A 336 -28.67 -5.09 -10.01
C VAL A 336 -28.02 -6.45 -9.83
N PHE A 337 -27.39 -6.70 -8.68
CA PHE A 337 -26.86 -8.01 -8.32
C PHE A 337 -26.45 -8.08 -6.85
N VAL A 338 -26.21 -9.29 -6.35
CA VAL A 338 -25.37 -9.57 -5.18
C VAL A 338 -24.33 -10.63 -5.54
N HIS A 339 -23.06 -10.41 -5.17
CA HIS A 339 -21.98 -11.37 -5.44
C HIS A 339 -22.25 -12.71 -4.73
N ALA A 340 -21.76 -13.82 -5.28
CA ALA A 340 -22.00 -15.17 -4.73
C ALA A 340 -21.50 -15.35 -3.28
N SER A 341 -20.44 -14.65 -2.87
CA SER A 341 -19.99 -14.64 -1.46
C SER A 341 -20.70 -13.61 -0.58
N GLY A 342 -21.57 -12.76 -1.15
CA GLY A 342 -22.35 -11.76 -0.43
C GLY A 342 -21.56 -10.51 -0.01
N PHE A 343 -20.30 -10.34 -0.41
CA PHE A 343 -19.47 -9.20 0.05
C PHE A 343 -19.85 -7.85 -0.60
N ILE A 344 -20.59 -7.87 -1.70
CA ILE A 344 -21.00 -6.65 -2.41
C ILE A 344 -22.30 -6.90 -3.19
N GLY A 345 -23.14 -5.87 -3.25
CA GLY A 345 -24.32 -5.80 -4.10
C GLY A 345 -24.44 -4.45 -4.78
N GLY A 346 -25.45 -4.31 -5.65
CA GLY A 346 -25.74 -3.07 -6.34
C GLY A 346 -27.22 -2.81 -6.53
N HIS A 347 -27.57 -1.52 -6.56
CA HIS A 347 -28.93 -1.02 -6.81
C HIS A 347 -28.87 0.17 -7.79
N LYS A 348 -29.92 0.43 -8.55
CA LYS A 348 -29.98 1.59 -9.46
C LYS A 348 -29.98 2.94 -8.74
N THR A 349 -30.37 2.96 -7.47
CA THR A 349 -30.57 4.18 -6.66
C THR A 349 -29.90 4.06 -5.30
N ARG A 350 -29.57 5.21 -4.71
CA ARG A 350 -29.01 5.32 -3.36
C ARG A 350 -29.98 4.74 -2.33
N GLU A 351 -31.26 5.05 -2.47
CA GLU A 351 -32.32 4.67 -1.54
C GLU A 351 -32.48 3.15 -1.50
N GLY A 352 -32.44 2.49 -2.66
CA GLY A 352 -32.52 1.03 -2.69
C GLY A 352 -31.26 0.36 -2.16
N ALA A 353 -30.06 0.90 -2.44
CA ALA A 353 -28.82 0.38 -1.83
C ALA A 353 -28.83 0.52 -0.29
N LEU A 354 -29.36 1.63 0.24
CA LEU A 354 -29.56 1.84 1.66
C LEU A 354 -30.60 0.89 2.25
N ALA A 355 -31.70 0.65 1.55
CA ALA A 355 -32.71 -0.30 1.99
C ALA A 355 -32.17 -1.74 2.01
N MET A 356 -31.35 -2.14 1.03
CA MET A 356 -30.63 -3.42 1.02
C MET A 356 -29.68 -3.54 2.22
N ALA A 357 -28.86 -2.52 2.49
CA ALA A 357 -27.94 -2.53 3.63
C ALA A 357 -28.68 -2.59 4.97
N THR A 358 -29.76 -1.83 5.11
CA THR A 358 -30.60 -1.79 6.31
C THR A 358 -31.24 -3.15 6.60
N ARG A 359 -31.87 -3.75 5.58
CA ARG A 359 -32.42 -5.11 5.71
C ARG A 359 -31.35 -6.13 6.06
N SER A 360 -30.17 -5.99 5.48
CA SER A 360 -29.05 -6.88 5.77
C SER A 360 -28.58 -6.76 7.21
N LEU A 361 -28.60 -5.56 7.82
CA LEU A 361 -28.28 -5.38 9.25
C LEU A 361 -29.23 -6.15 10.17
N GLU A 362 -30.51 -6.17 9.84
CA GLU A 362 -31.59 -6.79 10.63
C GLU A 362 -31.66 -8.31 10.45
N ALA A 363 -31.20 -8.81 9.30
CA ALA A 363 -31.18 -10.24 9.02
C ALA A 363 -30.30 -10.99 10.05
N SER A 364 -30.78 -12.17 10.49
CA SER A 364 -29.94 -13.10 11.25
C SER A 364 -28.78 -13.56 10.36
N VAL A 365 -27.60 -13.75 10.97
CA VAL A 365 -26.37 -14.15 10.25
C VAL A 365 -26.51 -15.58 9.73
#